data_AF-A0A0R2XJW1-F1
#
_entry.id   AF-A0A0R2XJW1-F1
#
_cell.length_a   1.000
_cell.length_b   1.000
_cell.length_c   1.000
_cell.angle_alpha   90.00
_cell.angle_beta   90.00
_cell.angle_gamma   90.00
#
_symmetry.space_group_name_H-M   'P 1'
#
loop_
_entity.id
_entity.type
_entity.pdbx_description
1 polymer ?
#
loop_
_entity_poly.entity_id
_entity_poly.type
_entity_poly.pdbx_seq_one_letter_code
_entity_poly.pdbx_strand_id
1 'polypeptide(L)'
;MAGSDKSATHLSEEIVQELELLNLFSLTSTLEGLKIHHEADPARIAAGASLFAKGLTTLPDGGYLTPLGVEAAEHAQSAVRILRASID
;
A
#
# COMPACT_ATOMS: atom_id res chain seq x y z
N MET A 1 8.25 35.89 -6.91
CA MET A 1 7.11 34.94 -6.91
C MET A 1 7.55 33.69 -6.16
N ALA A 2 7.28 33.66 -4.86
CA ALA A 2 7.56 32.51 -4.00
C ALA A 2 6.37 31.54 -4.06
N GLY A 3 6.53 30.42 -4.76
CA GLY A 3 5.63 29.27 -4.70
C GLY A 3 6.40 28.14 -4.03
N SER A 4 6.22 28.02 -2.72
CA SER A 4 6.98 27.14 -1.83
C SER A 4 6.90 25.65 -2.19
N ASP A 5 8.05 24.99 -2.08
CA ASP A 5 8.28 23.55 -1.92
C ASP A 5 7.47 22.96 -0.72
N LYS A 6 6.15 22.87 -0.85
CA LYS A 6 5.29 22.16 0.10
C LYS A 6 5.08 20.68 -0.26
N SER A 7 5.66 20.20 -1.35
CA SER A 7 5.29 18.91 -1.95
C SER A 7 6.04 17.70 -1.41
N ALA A 8 7.17 17.86 -0.72
CA ALA A 8 8.03 16.72 -0.36
C ALA A 8 7.61 15.95 0.90
N THR A 9 6.63 16.45 1.66
CA THR A 9 6.27 15.87 2.98
C THR A 9 4.81 15.45 3.11
N HIS A 10 3.96 15.73 2.11
CA HIS A 10 2.55 15.36 2.13
C HIS A 10 2.34 14.08 1.32
N LEU A 11 1.81 13.03 1.97
CA LEU A 11 1.36 11.83 1.27
C LEU A 11 0.03 12.15 0.60
N SER A 12 -0.10 11.84 -0.69
CA SER A 12 -1.39 11.91 -1.37
C SER A 12 -2.32 10.81 -0.86
N GLU A 13 -3.63 11.01 -1.00
CA GLU A 13 -4.63 9.99 -0.67
C GLU A 13 -4.35 8.65 -1.35
N GLU A 14 -3.91 8.67 -2.60
CA GLU A 14 -3.51 7.48 -3.35
C GLU A 14 -2.39 6.71 -2.64
N ILE A 15 -1.31 7.39 -2.22
CA ILE A 15 -0.20 6.75 -1.49
C ILE A 15 -0.66 6.22 -0.14
N VAL A 16 -1.56 6.93 0.55
CA VAL A 16 -2.13 6.45 1.82
C VAL A 16 -2.92 5.15 1.60
N GLN A 17 -3.78 5.09 0.58
CA GLN A 17 -4.56 3.90 0.27
C GLN A 17 -3.70 2.71 -0.18
N GLU A 18 -2.62 2.96 -0.91
CA GLU A 18 -1.64 1.93 -1.26
C GLU A 18 -0.94 1.36 -0.03
N LEU A 19 -0.51 2.23 0.90
CA LEU A 19 0.08 1.82 2.17
C LEU A 19 -0.93 1.02 3.01
N GLU A 20 -2.19 1.43 3.05
CA GLU A 20 -3.24 0.68 3.73
C GLU A 20 -3.42 -0.72 3.13
N LEU A 21 -3.48 -0.84 1.80
CA LEU A 21 -3.57 -2.14 1.12
C LEU A 21 -2.35 -3.03 1.41
N LEU A 22 -1.13 -2.49 1.34
CA LEU A 22 0.10 -3.23 1.65
C LEU A 22 0.13 -3.75 3.09
N ASN A 23 -0.52 -3.04 4.03
CA ASN A 23 -0.66 -3.48 5.42
C ASN A 23 -1.68 -4.62 5.61
N LEU A 24 -2.52 -4.91 4.63
CA LEU A 24 -3.50 -6.00 4.69
C LEU A 24 -2.94 -7.35 4.21
N PHE A 25 -1.81 -7.34 3.48
CA PHE A 25 -1.19 -8.57 3.01
C PHE A 25 -0.49 -9.33 4.15
N SER A 26 -0.62 -10.66 4.12
CA SER A 26 0.09 -11.57 5.00
C SER A 26 1.52 -11.77 4.51
N LEU A 27 2.51 -11.42 5.33
CA LEU A 27 3.94 -11.67 5.04
C LEU A 27 4.41 -13.06 5.51
N THR A 28 3.60 -13.73 6.33
CA THR A 28 3.93 -15.07 6.86
C THR A 28 3.57 -16.21 5.91
N SER A 29 2.76 -15.92 4.87
CA SER A 29 2.34 -16.90 3.87
C SER A 29 2.19 -16.23 2.50
N THR A 30 2.99 -16.67 1.52
CA THR A 30 2.86 -16.22 0.13
C THR A 30 1.64 -16.80 -0.58
N LEU A 31 0.91 -17.73 0.07
CA LEU A 31 -0.31 -18.34 -0.46
C LEU A 31 -1.58 -17.52 -0.14
N GLU A 32 -1.45 -16.45 0.64
CA GLU A 32 -2.56 -15.57 1.01
C GLU A 32 -2.52 -14.30 0.17
N GLY A 33 -3.31 -14.29 -0.90
CA GLY A 33 -3.55 -13.10 -1.72
C GLY A 33 -4.67 -12.23 -1.16
N LEU A 34 -4.72 -10.98 -1.61
CA LEU A 34 -5.79 -10.03 -1.31
C LEU A 34 -6.67 -9.86 -2.54
N LYS A 35 -7.99 -9.87 -2.36
CA LYS A 35 -8.94 -9.55 -3.43
C LYS A 35 -9.79 -8.35 -3.04
N ILE A 36 -9.77 -7.32 -3.88
CA ILE A 36 -10.58 -6.12 -3.71
C ILE A 36 -11.92 -6.37 -4.41
N HIS A 37 -13.02 -6.27 -3.66
CA HIS A 37 -14.36 -6.35 -4.24
C HIS A 37 -14.68 -5.08 -5.03
N HIS A 38 -15.41 -5.21 -6.13
CA HIS A 38 -15.84 -4.08 -6.97
C HIS A 38 -16.79 -3.11 -6.27
N GLU A 39 -17.36 -3.49 -5.12
CA GLU A 39 -18.18 -2.66 -4.25
C GLU A 39 -17.36 -1.95 -3.15
N ALA A 40 -16.04 -2.17 -3.11
CA ALA A 40 -15.17 -1.47 -2.19
C ALA A 40 -15.11 0.03 -2.52
N ASP A 41 -14.58 0.81 -1.58
CA ASP A 41 -14.34 2.23 -1.80
C ASP A 41 -13.57 2.46 -3.12
N PRO A 42 -14.00 3.41 -3.98
CA PRO A 42 -13.32 3.71 -5.23
C PRO A 42 -11.83 4.01 -5.07
N ALA A 43 -11.42 4.62 -3.95
CA ALA A 43 -10.03 4.91 -3.65
C ALA A 43 -9.22 3.62 -3.43
N ARG A 44 -9.82 2.61 -2.80
CA ARG A 44 -9.20 1.29 -2.62
C ARG A 44 -9.10 0.53 -3.95
N ILE A 45 -10.12 0.60 -4.80
CA ILE A 45 -10.09 0.01 -6.15
C ILE A 45 -8.97 0.66 -6.98
N ALA A 46 -8.88 1.99 -6.96
CA ALA A 46 -7.83 2.74 -7.65
C ALA A 46 -6.42 2.38 -7.13
N ALA A 47 -6.25 2.26 -5.81
CA ALA A 47 -4.99 1.86 -5.20
C ALA A 47 -4.57 0.43 -5.61
N GLY A 48 -5.51 -0.52 -5.67
CA GLY A 48 -5.23 -1.87 -6.19
C GLY A 48 -4.70 -1.86 -7.62
N ALA A 49 -5.36 -1.08 -8.49
CA ALA A 49 -4.95 -0.93 -9.88
C ALA A 49 -3.57 -0.26 -10.01
N SER A 50 -3.29 0.74 -9.16
CA SER A 50 -1.99 1.41 -9.10
C SER A 50 -0.87 0.48 -8.64
N LEU A 51 -1.08 -0.31 -7.57
CA LEU A 51 -0.11 -1.31 -7.11
C LEU A 51 0.24 -2.32 -8.21
N PHE A 52 -0.77 -2.76 -8.98
CA PHE A 52 -0.55 -3.63 -10.12
C PHE A 52 0.24 -2.94 -11.24
N ALA A 53 -0.11 -1.70 -11.60
CA ALA A 53 0.61 -0.92 -12.60
C ALA A 53 2.09 -0.70 -12.22
N LYS A 54 2.37 -0.63 -10.91
CA LYS A 54 3.72 -0.55 -10.33
C LYS A 54 4.44 -1.92 -10.23
N GLY A 55 3.77 -3.02 -10.59
CA GLY A 55 4.32 -4.37 -10.53
C GLY A 55 4.46 -4.94 -9.11
N LEU A 56 3.75 -4.37 -8.13
CA LEU A 56 3.79 -4.80 -6.73
C LEU A 56 2.84 -5.96 -6.45
N THR A 57 1.75 -6.06 -7.21
CA THR A 57 0.78 -7.15 -7.10
C THR A 57 0.62 -7.88 -8.43
N THR A 58 0.10 -9.10 -8.40
CA THR A 58 -0.07 -9.93 -9.60
C THR A 58 -1.33 -9.61 -10.41
N LEU A 59 -2.33 -8.94 -9.82
CA LEU A 59 -3.60 -8.59 -10.46
C LEU A 59 -4.05 -7.15 -10.13
N PRO A 60 -4.86 -6.50 -11.00
CA PRO A 60 -5.38 -5.15 -10.78
C PRO A 60 -6.27 -5.00 -9.53
N ASP A 61 -6.89 -6.07 -9.07
CA ASP A 61 -7.72 -6.11 -7.86
C ASP A 61 -6.96 -6.71 -6.66
N GLY A 62 -5.63 -6.72 -6.72
CA GLY A 62 -4.73 -7.35 -5.75
C GLY A 62 -4.11 -8.62 -6.30
N GLY A 63 -4.63 -9.78 -5.91
CA GLY A 63 -3.97 -11.07 -6.13
C GLY A 63 -2.86 -11.29 -5.10
N TYR A 64 -1.70 -11.75 -5.53
CA TYR A 64 -0.54 -12.00 -4.67
C TYR A 64 0.46 -10.84 -4.76
N LEU A 65 1.32 -10.71 -3.75
CA LEU A 65 2.49 -9.84 -3.85
C LEU A 65 3.53 -10.45 -4.80
N THR A 66 4.15 -9.59 -5.60
CA THR A 66 5.40 -9.92 -6.30
C THR A 66 6.58 -9.81 -5.32
N PRO A 67 7.81 -10.22 -5.69
CA PRO A 67 8.97 -10.01 -4.83
C PRO A 67 9.16 -8.54 -4.40
N LEU A 68 8.98 -7.59 -5.34
CA LEU A 68 9.03 -6.16 -5.02
C LEU A 68 7.86 -5.73 -4.13
N GLY A 69 6.68 -6.31 -4.33
CA GLY A 69 5.52 -6.10 -3.46
C GLY A 69 5.75 -6.56 -2.03
N VAL A 70 6.43 -7.70 -1.83
CA VAL A 70 6.82 -8.21 -0.50
C VAL A 70 7.74 -7.22 0.19
N GLU A 71 8.79 -6.75 -0.48
CA GLU A 71 9.68 -5.72 0.08
C GLU A 71 8.91 -4.44 0.43
N ALA A 72 8.02 -3.96 -0.45
CA ALA A 72 7.22 -2.77 -0.18
C ALA A 72 6.30 -2.96 1.04
N ALA A 73 5.64 -4.12 1.16
CA ALA A 73 4.78 -4.45 2.29
C ALA A 73 5.57 -4.58 3.59
N GLU A 74 6.76 -5.20 3.58
CA GLU A 74 7.65 -5.28 4.74
C GLU A 74 8.02 -3.90 5.29
N HIS A 75 8.39 -2.98 4.40
CA HIS A 75 8.71 -1.60 4.78
C HIS A 75 7.49 -0.85 5.31
N ALA A 76 6.35 -0.94 4.62
CA ALA A 76 5.11 -0.27 5.02
C ALA A 76 4.63 -0.75 6.40
N GLN A 77 4.58 -2.07 6.61
CA GLN A 77 4.18 -2.67 7.88
C GLN A 77 5.16 -2.34 9.00
N SER A 78 6.46 -2.27 8.68
CA SER A 78 7.47 -1.88 9.66
C SER A 78 7.36 -0.43 10.08
N ALA A 79 7.14 0.49 9.13
CA ALA A 79 6.86 1.89 9.44
C ALA A 79 5.62 2.04 10.32
N VAL A 80 4.51 1.38 9.97
CA VAL A 80 3.27 1.41 10.77
C VAL A 80 3.48 0.83 12.17
N ARG A 81 4.22 -0.27 12.30
CA ARG A 81 4.55 -0.87 13.60
C ARG A 81 5.35 0.09 14.48
N ILE A 82 6.35 0.76 13.93
CA ILE A 82 7.17 1.76 14.63
C ILE A 82 6.30 2.95 15.07
N LEU A 83 5.46 3.47 14.17
CA LEU A 83 4.59 4.62 14.46
C LEU A 83 3.50 4.30 15.50
N ARG A 84 3.06 3.04 15.58
CA ARG A 84 2.11 2.55 16.58
C ARG A 84 2.76 2.18 17.92
N ALA A 85 4.07 1.98 17.93
CA ALA A 85 4.78 1.69 19.17
C ALA A 85 4.64 2.90 20.09
N SER A 86 3.88 2.74 21.18
CA SER A 86 3.89 3.71 22.26
C SER A 86 5.19 3.50 23.03
N ILE A 87 6.00 4.56 23.16
CA ILE A 87 7.09 4.58 24.13
C ILE A 87 6.41 4.90 25.46
N ASP A 88 6.19 3.88 26.29
CA ASP A 88 5.87 4.08 27.71
C ASP A 88 7.11 4.60 28.46
#